data_AF-A0A3E0MUN5-F1
#
_entry.id   AF-A0A3E0MUN5-F1
#
_cell.length_a   1.000
_cell.length_b   1.000
_cell.length_c   1.000
_cell.angle_alpha   90.00
_cell.angle_beta   90.00
_cell.angle_gamma   90.00
#
_symmetry.space_group_name_H-M   'P 1'
#
loop_
_entity.id
_entity.type
_entity.pdbx_description
1 polymer ?
#
loop_
_entity_poly.entity_id
_entity_poly.type
_entity_poly.pdbx_seq_one_letter_code
_entity_poly.pdbx_strand_id
1 'polypeptide(L)'
;MSFYRGFYGNIQAGMSIAELNDKEVIKGLPGESWLAEIMTRNLQAIASGAAKAEEYIELVSWEISTMNGVEAVALHRGNIERMFERYLAYIKQWKKMAEGEVMVLEF
;
A
#
# COMPACT_ATOMS: atom_id res chain seq x y z
N MET A 1 8.89 7.46 6.43
CA MET A 1 7.90 6.84 7.33
C MET A 1 8.03 5.35 7.17
N SER A 2 8.22 4.61 8.26
CA SER A 2 8.16 3.15 8.25
C SER A 2 6.78 2.77 8.81
N PHE A 3 6.00 2.00 8.04
CA PHE A 3 4.63 1.66 8.39
C PHE A 3 4.61 0.36 9.20
N TYR A 4 4.66 0.45 10.52
CA TYR A 4 4.79 -0.73 11.41
C TYR A 4 3.46 -1.47 11.60
N ARG A 5 2.33 -0.83 11.29
CA ARG A 5 0.99 -1.44 11.36
C ARG A 5 0.26 -1.50 10.02
N GLY A 6 0.98 -1.52 8.89
CA GLY A 6 0.37 -1.86 7.59
C GLY A 6 -0.09 -3.33 7.51
N PHE A 7 -0.55 -3.80 6.34
CA PHE A 7 -0.97 -5.20 6.14
C PHE A 7 0.07 -6.22 6.65
N TYR A 8 1.32 -6.11 6.21
CA TYR A 8 2.40 -7.00 6.66
C TYR A 8 2.82 -6.75 8.11
N GLY A 9 2.67 -5.53 8.62
CA GLY A 9 2.90 -5.23 10.04
C GLY A 9 1.87 -5.93 10.94
N ASN A 10 0.61 -6.00 10.51
CA ASN A 10 -0.44 -6.72 11.21
C ASN A 10 -0.24 -8.25 11.15
N ILE A 11 0.24 -8.78 10.01
CA ILE A 11 0.68 -10.19 9.93
C ILE A 11 1.83 -10.47 10.90
N GLN A 12 2.85 -9.59 10.93
CA GLN A 12 3.96 -9.70 11.85
C GLN A 12 3.50 -9.62 13.33
N ALA A 13 2.46 -8.83 13.61
CA ALA A 13 1.84 -8.73 14.93
C ALA A 13 0.97 -9.94 15.31
N GLY A 14 0.86 -10.96 14.45
CA GLY A 14 0.18 -12.22 14.74
C GLY A 14 -1.22 -12.35 14.15
N MET A 15 -1.68 -11.39 13.34
CA MET A 15 -2.98 -11.52 12.66
C MET A 15 -2.88 -12.45 11.46
N SER A 16 -3.89 -13.30 11.29
CA SER A 16 -4.04 -14.14 10.11
C SER A 16 -4.63 -13.38 8.92
N ILE A 17 -4.43 -13.90 7.70
CA ILE A 17 -5.08 -13.39 6.49
C ILE A 17 -6.61 -13.46 6.61
N ALA A 18 -7.14 -14.48 7.30
CA ALA A 18 -8.58 -14.62 7.51
C ALA A 18 -9.14 -13.47 8.38
N GLU A 19 -8.44 -13.11 9.47
CA GLU A 19 -8.81 -11.97 10.31
C GLU A 19 -8.69 -10.64 9.56
N LEU A 20 -7.64 -10.48 8.76
CA LEU A 20 -7.44 -9.28 7.93
C LEU A 20 -8.43 -9.18 6.76
N ASN A 21 -9.20 -10.23 6.48
CA ASN A 21 -10.32 -10.23 5.55
C ASN A 21 -11.69 -10.03 6.24
N ASP A 22 -11.74 -9.99 7.58
CA ASP A 22 -12.98 -9.73 8.31
C ASP A 22 -13.29 -8.22 8.34
N LYS A 23 -14.48 -7.86 7.87
CA LYS A 23 -14.93 -6.46 7.78
C LYS A 23 -14.96 -5.72 9.12
N GLU A 24 -15.25 -6.40 10.22
CA GLU A 24 -15.34 -5.78 11.55
C GLU A 24 -13.94 -5.59 12.13
N VAL A 25 -13.00 -6.49 11.82
CA VAL A 25 -11.58 -6.33 12.14
C VAL A 25 -10.99 -5.16 11.35
N ILE A 26 -11.24 -5.10 10.04
CA ILE A 26 -10.76 -4.03 9.15
C ILE A 26 -11.17 -2.65 9.66
N LYS A 27 -12.43 -2.47 10.11
CA LYS A 27 -12.92 -1.21 10.68
C LYS A 27 -12.15 -0.76 11.92
N GLY A 28 -11.62 -1.70 12.70
CA GLY A 28 -10.86 -1.44 13.92
C GLY A 28 -9.37 -1.19 13.68
N LEU A 29 -8.87 -1.33 12.45
CA LEU A 29 -7.46 -1.13 12.15
C LEU A 29 -7.05 0.35 12.36
N PRO A 30 -5.83 0.59 12.85
CA PRO A 30 -5.33 1.95 13.07
C PRO A 30 -5.25 2.73 11.75
N GLY A 31 -5.31 4.06 11.85
CA GLY A 31 -5.24 4.94 10.69
C GLY A 31 -4.00 4.73 9.80
N GLU A 32 -2.90 4.29 10.40
CA GLU A 32 -1.68 3.89 9.68
C GLU A 32 -1.90 2.70 8.74
N SER A 33 -2.70 1.70 9.15
CA SER A 33 -3.06 0.57 8.29
C SER A 33 -3.86 1.04 7.08
N TRP A 34 -4.81 1.94 7.32
CA TRP A 34 -5.64 2.52 6.29
C TRP A 34 -4.85 3.39 5.32
N LEU A 35 -3.92 4.20 5.83
CA LEU A 35 -3.02 4.99 5.00
C LEU A 35 -2.18 4.09 4.09
N ALA A 36 -1.59 3.02 4.63
CA ALA A 36 -0.82 2.05 3.85
C ALA A 36 -1.68 1.39 2.75
N GLU A 37 -2.93 1.03 3.07
CA GLU A 37 -3.87 0.45 2.12
C GLU A 37 -4.26 1.44 1.00
N ILE A 38 -4.68 2.66 1.35
CA ILE A 38 -5.03 3.73 0.38
C ILE A 38 -3.87 3.98 -0.58
N MET A 39 -2.66 4.14 -0.05
CA MET A 39 -1.47 4.40 -0.85
C MET A 39 -1.15 3.23 -1.78
N THR A 40 -1.25 1.99 -1.28
CA THR A 40 -0.95 0.77 -2.05
C THR A 40 -1.97 0.54 -3.16
N ARG A 41 -3.27 0.64 -2.87
CA ARG A 41 -4.34 0.46 -3.86
C ARG A 41 -4.28 1.50 -4.97
N ASN A 42 -4.02 2.76 -4.63
CA ASN A 42 -3.86 3.80 -5.66
C ASN A 42 -2.58 3.59 -6.49
N LEU A 43 -1.53 3.01 -5.92
CA LEU A 43 -0.31 2.70 -6.67
C LEU A 43 -0.55 1.57 -7.68
N GLN A 44 -1.33 0.56 -7.27
CA GLN A 44 -1.78 -0.54 -8.13
C GLN A 44 -2.68 -0.04 -9.26
N ALA A 45 -3.58 0.91 -8.99
CA ALA A 45 -4.45 1.52 -10.01
C ALA A 45 -3.65 2.22 -11.11
N ILE A 46 -2.58 2.92 -10.75
CA ILE A 46 -1.69 3.53 -11.75
C ILE A 46 -0.90 2.46 -12.51
N ALA A 47 -0.40 1.44 -11.80
CA ALA A 47 0.37 0.37 -12.43
C ALA A 47 -0.44 -0.46 -13.44
N SER A 48 -1.75 -0.58 -13.23
CA SER A 48 -2.67 -1.26 -14.16
C SER A 48 -3.18 -0.36 -15.29
N GLY A 49 -2.89 0.94 -15.25
CA GLY A 49 -3.43 1.93 -16.18
C GLY A 49 -4.87 2.35 -15.89
N ALA A 50 -5.43 1.96 -14.74
CA ALA A 50 -6.76 2.37 -14.30
C ALA A 50 -6.82 3.83 -13.81
N ALA A 51 -5.68 4.42 -13.46
CA ALA A 51 -5.52 5.82 -13.10
C ALA A 51 -4.23 6.39 -13.70
N LYS A 52 -4.14 7.71 -13.85
CA LYS A 52 -2.93 8.39 -14.32
C LYS A 52 -1.99 8.69 -13.15
N ALA A 53 -0.69 8.76 -13.43
CA ALA A 53 0.31 9.04 -12.42
C ALA A 53 0.13 10.43 -11.78
N GLU A 54 -0.33 11.39 -12.58
CA GLU A 54 -0.62 12.76 -12.14
C GLU A 54 -1.78 12.82 -11.14
N GLU A 55 -2.69 11.85 -11.18
CA GLU A 55 -3.89 11.80 -10.34
C GLU A 55 -3.58 11.19 -8.95
N TYR A 56 -2.42 10.56 -8.74
CA TYR A 56 -2.12 9.83 -7.51
C TYR A 56 -2.27 10.68 -6.24
N ILE A 57 -1.66 11.87 -6.24
CA ILE A 57 -1.63 12.74 -5.06
C ILE A 57 -3.05 13.18 -4.72
N GLU A 58 -3.83 13.55 -5.74
CA GLU A 58 -5.21 14.00 -5.56
C GLU A 58 -6.10 12.86 -5.05
N LEU A 59 -5.99 11.66 -5.64
CA LEU A 59 -6.75 10.48 -5.22
C LEU A 59 -6.45 10.09 -3.77
N VAL A 60 -5.17 9.96 -3.42
CA VAL A 60 -4.76 9.60 -2.05
C VAL A 60 -5.17 10.69 -1.06
N SER A 61 -4.99 11.97 -1.39
CA SER A 61 -5.38 13.08 -0.51
C SER A 61 -6.89 13.14 -0.31
N TRP A 62 -7.66 12.91 -1.37
CA TRP A 62 -9.11 12.85 -1.30
C TRP A 62 -9.58 11.70 -0.42
N GLU A 63 -9.07 10.49 -0.63
CA GLU A 63 -9.45 9.34 0.19
C GLU A 63 -9.13 9.54 1.68
N ILE A 64 -7.92 10.02 2.00
CA ILE A 64 -7.53 10.35 3.38
C ILE A 64 -8.50 11.37 3.98
N SER A 65 -8.89 12.40 3.23
CA SER A 65 -9.82 13.45 3.71
C SER A 65 -11.22 12.92 4.05
N THR A 66 -11.61 11.79 3.48
CA THR A 66 -12.92 11.15 3.73
C THR A 66 -12.91 10.14 4.88
N MET A 67 -11.75 9.82 5.43
CA MET A 67 -11.60 8.78 6.45
C MET A 67 -11.30 9.36 7.83
N ASN A 68 -12.12 9.00 8.81
CA ASN A 68 -11.85 9.36 10.20
C ASN A 68 -10.65 8.57 10.74
N GLY A 69 -9.74 9.28 11.44
CA GLY A 69 -8.60 8.67 12.11
C GLY A 69 -7.39 8.39 11.22
N VAL A 70 -7.40 8.84 9.95
CA VAL A 70 -6.22 8.81 9.07
C VAL A 70 -5.61 10.20 9.02
N GLU A 71 -4.35 10.33 9.41
CA GLU A 71 -3.65 11.62 9.36
C GLU A 71 -3.22 11.95 7.93
N ALA A 72 -3.36 13.23 7.57
CA ALA A 72 -2.85 13.74 6.30
C ALA A 72 -1.32 13.61 6.25
N VAL A 73 -0.81 13.14 5.12
CA VAL A 73 0.63 13.03 4.88
C VAL A 73 1.06 13.92 3.73
N ALA A 74 2.25 14.52 3.88
CA ALA A 74 2.86 15.28 2.80
C ALA A 74 3.34 14.31 1.70
N LEU A 75 2.65 14.33 0.57
CA LEU A 75 2.99 13.54 -0.61
C LEU A 75 3.88 14.36 -1.55
N HIS A 76 5.12 13.92 -1.73
CA HIS A 76 6.07 14.54 -2.66
C HIS A 76 6.17 13.71 -3.93
N ARG A 77 5.98 14.36 -5.09
CA ARG A 77 6.01 13.70 -6.41
C ARG A 77 7.22 12.79 -6.60
N GLY A 78 8.43 13.28 -6.29
CA GLY A 78 9.65 12.48 -6.43
C GLY A 78 9.72 11.24 -5.53
N ASN A 79 9.05 11.23 -4.37
CA ASN A 79 8.92 10.03 -3.53
C ASN A 79 7.96 9.02 -4.17
N ILE A 80 6.85 9.51 -4.73
CA ILE A 80 5.83 8.68 -5.37
C ILE A 80 6.39 8.02 -6.63
N GLU A 81 7.11 8.79 -7.47
CA GLU A 81 7.77 8.27 -8.67
C GLU A 81 8.75 7.14 -8.32
N ARG A 82 9.61 7.35 -7.31
CA ARG A 82 10.52 6.29 -6.81
C ARG A 82 9.78 5.07 -6.27
N MET A 83 8.70 5.27 -5.53
CA MET A 83 7.89 4.18 -4.99
C MET A 83 7.23 3.37 -6.12
N PHE A 84 6.74 4.06 -7.15
CA PHE A 84 6.15 3.45 -8.33
C PHE A 84 7.17 2.65 -9.15
N GLU A 85 8.35 3.22 -9.40
CA GLU A 85 9.45 2.54 -10.08
C GLU A 85 9.89 1.26 -9.34
N ARG A 86 10.06 1.33 -8.01
CA ARG A 86 10.37 0.16 -7.17
C ARG A 86 9.28 -0.89 -7.25
N TYR A 87 8.01 -0.49 -7.12
CA TYR A 87 6.87 -1.39 -7.23
C TYR A 87 6.85 -2.13 -8.57
N LEU A 88 7.00 -1.40 -9.70
CA LEU A 88 7.05 -2.02 -11.02
C LEU A 88 8.24 -2.98 -11.18
N ALA A 89 9.40 -2.63 -10.62
CA ALA A 89 10.57 -3.50 -10.60
C ALA A 89 10.29 -4.81 -9.86
N TYR A 90 9.69 -4.75 -8.66
CA TYR A 90 9.33 -5.94 -7.88
C TYR A 90 8.28 -6.79 -8.59
N ILE A 91 7.25 -6.19 -9.20
CA ILE A 91 6.25 -6.94 -9.95
C ILE A 91 6.87 -7.63 -11.16
N LYS A 92 7.80 -6.96 -11.85
CA LYS A 92 8.54 -7.55 -12.98
C LYS A 92 9.45 -8.69 -12.55
N GLN A 93 10.09 -8.57 -11.38
CA GLN A 93 10.90 -9.64 -10.79
C GLN A 93 10.01 -10.83 -10.41
N TRP A 94 8.95 -10.59 -9.64
CA TRP A 94 7.97 -11.59 -9.22
C TRP A 94 7.42 -12.40 -10.39
N LYS A 95 7.01 -11.74 -11.48
CA LYS A 95 6.47 -12.40 -12.68
C LYS A 95 7.45 -13.32 -13.40
N LYS A 96 8.76 -13.19 -13.14
CA LYS A 96 9.80 -14.03 -13.75
C LYS A 96 10.21 -15.20 -12.87
N MET A 97 9.76 -15.24 -11.63
CA MET A 97 10.16 -16.26 -10.68
C MET A 97 9.41 -17.56 -10.94
N ALA A 98 10.12 -18.67 -10.76
CA ALA A 98 9.55 -20.00 -10.77
C ALA A 98 8.83 -20.31 -9.45
N GLU A 99 7.94 -21.29 -9.49
CA GLU A 99 7.27 -21.77 -8.28
C GLU A 99 8.30 -22.30 -7.28
N GLY A 100 8.17 -21.88 -6.01
CA GLY A 100 9.11 -22.23 -4.93
C GLY A 100 10.32 -21.29 -4.79
N GLU A 101 10.52 -20.33 -5.70
CA GLU A 101 11.54 -19.30 -5.53
C GLU A 101 11.10 -18.23 -4.52
N VAL A 102 12.06 -17.64 -3.81
CA VAL A 102 11.83 -16.63 -2.76
C VAL A 102 12.32 -15.27 -3.23
N MET A 103 11.46 -14.26 -3.12
CA MET A 103 11.81 -12.86 -3.37
C MET A 103 12.08 -12.18 -2.03
N VAL A 104 13.29 -11.65 -1.87
CA VAL A 104 13.64 -10.80 -0.72
C VAL A 104 13.40 -9.35 -1.10
N LEU A 105 12.56 -8.67 -0.33
CA LEU A 105 12.29 -7.25 -0.51
C LEU A 105 13.23 -6.44 0.38
N GLU A 106 14.01 -5.55 -0.23
CA GLU A 106 14.83 -4.56 0.50
C GLU A 106 14.01 -3.29 0.65
N PHE A 107 13.82 -2.80 1.87
CA PHE A 107 12.97 -1.64 2.17
C PHE A 107 13.80 -0.39 2.50
#